data_AF-A0A224YUK1-F1
#
_entry.id   AF-A0A224YUK1-F1
#
_cell.length_a   1.000
_cell.length_b   1.000
_cell.length_c   1.000
_cell.angle_alpha   90.00
_cell.angle_beta   90.00
_cell.angle_gamma   90.00
#
_symmetry.space_group_name_H-M   'P 1'
#
loop_
_entity.id
_entity.type
_entity.pdbx_description
1 polymer ?
#
loop_
_entity_poly.entity_id
_entity_poly.type
_entity_poly.pdbx_seq_one_letter_code
_entity_poly.pdbx_strand_id
1 'polypeptide(L)'
;MRFRETFHLPSSSLINMAAPTPTTRFSDNYELKEELGKGAFSIVRRCVQKSTGLEFAAKIINTKKLSSRDFQKLEREARICRKLNHPNIVRLHDSIQEEGYHYLIFDLVTGGELFEDIVAREYYSEADASHCIQQILESVNHCHQNNVVHRDLKPENLLLASKAKGAAVKLADFGLAIEVQGEQQAWYGFAGTPGYLSPEVLKKDPYGKPVDIWACGVILYILLVGYPPFWDEDQHRLYAQIKAGAYDYPSPEWDTVTPEAKNLINSMLTVNPAKRITAAEALKHPWICQRERVASTLHRQETVDCLKKFNARRKLKGAILTTMLATRNFSSRSIMTKKGEGSQVKESTDSSTTIEDDDVKDNVHAAPERSKTVIQVDQAIRNNNGSALDPRKQEIVKLTEQLIESINSGDYETYTKLCDPHLTAFEPEALGAGKSYKSQNTTIINPTVHLLGDDAACIAYIRLMQYIDRAGIPRTRQTEETRVWHRKDTKWQNIHFHRSGNSAGMHPDPSAK
;
A
#
# COMPACT_ATOMS: atom_id res chain seq x y z
N MET A 1 -46.47 -52.73 -24.82
CA MET A 1 -45.24 -53.55 -25.04
C MET A 1 -44.04 -52.60 -25.16
N ARG A 2 -42.83 -53.08 -25.49
CA ARG A 2 -41.57 -52.32 -25.36
C ARG A 2 -41.38 -51.21 -26.40
N PHE A 3 -40.58 -50.21 -26.02
CA PHE A 3 -39.88 -49.26 -26.90
C PHE A 3 -39.14 -49.96 -28.06
N ARG A 4 -39.11 -49.31 -29.23
CA ARG A 4 -37.92 -49.17 -30.10
C ARG A 4 -38.19 -48.17 -31.22
N GLU A 5 -37.54 -47.01 -31.16
CA GLU A 5 -37.26 -46.17 -32.33
C GLU A 5 -35.80 -45.71 -32.25
N THR A 6 -35.17 -45.47 -33.40
CA THR A 6 -33.72 -45.28 -33.53
C THR A 6 -33.40 -44.10 -34.43
N PHE A 7 -32.59 -43.17 -33.91
CA PHE A 7 -31.72 -42.22 -34.61
C PHE A 7 -32.09 -41.80 -36.05
N HIS A 8 -32.47 -40.53 -36.19
CA HIS A 8 -32.13 -39.72 -37.37
C HIS A 8 -31.46 -38.43 -36.91
N LEU A 9 -30.34 -38.06 -37.55
CA LEU A 9 -29.62 -36.81 -37.36
C LEU A 9 -29.91 -35.87 -38.55
N PRO A 10 -30.46 -34.67 -38.34
CA PRO A 10 -30.50 -33.64 -39.38
C PRO A 10 -29.13 -33.01 -39.60
N SER A 11 -28.80 -32.72 -40.85
CA SER A 11 -27.52 -32.14 -41.26
C SER A 11 -27.48 -30.61 -41.17
N SER A 12 -26.33 -30.07 -40.73
CA SER A 12 -25.76 -28.77 -41.14
C SER A 12 -26.74 -27.59 -41.35
N SER A 13 -27.01 -26.83 -40.28
CA SER A 13 -27.49 -25.45 -40.38
C SER A 13 -26.32 -24.47 -40.19
N LEU A 14 -26.31 -23.41 -41.02
CA LEU A 14 -25.24 -22.42 -41.16
C LEU A 14 -24.75 -21.85 -39.81
N ILE A 15 -23.42 -21.73 -39.66
CA ILE A 15 -22.80 -20.97 -38.56
C ILE A 15 -23.15 -19.50 -38.74
N ASN A 16 -24.14 -19.03 -38.00
CA ASN A 16 -24.51 -17.64 -37.96
C ASN A 16 -23.42 -16.90 -37.17
N MET A 17 -22.48 -16.23 -37.85
CA MET A 17 -21.47 -15.39 -37.20
C MET A 17 -22.19 -14.28 -36.44
N ALA A 18 -22.17 -14.35 -35.11
CA ALA A 18 -22.74 -13.30 -34.27
C ALA A 18 -22.04 -11.97 -34.60
N ALA A 19 -22.82 -10.98 -35.04
CA ALA A 19 -22.30 -9.65 -35.27
C ALA A 19 -21.69 -9.12 -33.97
N PRO A 20 -20.50 -8.48 -34.00
CA PRO A 20 -19.90 -7.92 -32.79
C PRO A 20 -20.84 -6.89 -32.19
N THR A 21 -21.18 -7.06 -30.91
CA THR A 21 -21.90 -6.04 -30.15
C THR A 21 -21.12 -4.73 -30.22
N PRO A 22 -21.77 -3.58 -30.50
CA PRO A 22 -21.07 -2.32 -30.65
C PRO A 22 -20.42 -1.94 -29.31
N THR A 23 -19.10 -2.01 -29.25
CA THR A 23 -18.30 -1.54 -28.12
C THR A 23 -18.36 -0.02 -28.08
N THR A 24 -19.36 0.52 -27.37
CA THR A 24 -19.53 1.95 -27.12
C THR A 24 -18.27 2.50 -26.49
N ARG A 25 -17.56 3.39 -27.19
CA ARG A 25 -16.32 3.96 -26.66
C ARG A 25 -16.66 4.94 -25.57
N PHE A 26 -15.73 5.13 -24.63
CA PHE A 26 -15.81 6.20 -23.64
C PHE A 26 -16.02 7.55 -24.35
N SER A 27 -15.31 7.77 -25.47
CA SER A 27 -15.39 8.98 -26.29
C SER A 27 -16.77 9.26 -26.87
N ASP A 28 -17.63 8.26 -26.97
CA ASP A 28 -18.93 8.38 -27.63
C ASP A 28 -19.98 8.86 -26.63
N ASN A 29 -19.93 8.32 -25.40
CA ASN A 29 -20.87 8.59 -24.32
C ASN A 29 -20.44 9.74 -23.38
N TYR A 30 -19.14 9.99 -23.22
CA TYR A 30 -18.59 10.88 -22.19
C TYR A 30 -17.56 11.88 -22.74
N GLU A 31 -17.39 13.01 -22.04
CA GLU A 31 -16.37 14.03 -22.31
C GLU A 31 -15.45 14.21 -21.08
N LEU A 32 -14.13 14.11 -21.25
CA LEU A 32 -13.17 14.29 -20.14
C LEU A 32 -12.93 15.77 -19.81
N LYS A 33 -12.88 16.08 -18.52
CA LYS A 33 -12.53 17.39 -17.94
C LYS A 33 -11.24 17.26 -17.11
N GLU A 34 -11.00 18.05 -16.07
CA GLU A 34 -9.74 18.09 -15.31
C GLU A 34 -9.39 16.78 -14.53
N GLU A 35 -8.13 16.67 -14.11
CA GLU A 35 -7.60 15.59 -13.23
C GLU A 35 -8.00 15.90 -11.77
N LEU A 36 -8.67 14.93 -11.12
CA LEU A 36 -9.12 15.00 -9.73
C LEU A 36 -8.16 14.28 -8.78
N GLY A 37 -7.42 13.28 -9.28
CA GLY A 37 -6.51 12.46 -8.49
C GLY A 37 -5.77 11.43 -9.33
N LYS A 38 -4.75 10.79 -8.75
CA LYS A 38 -3.78 9.97 -9.49
C LYS A 38 -3.24 8.82 -8.64
N GLY A 39 -3.33 7.60 -9.16
CA GLY A 39 -2.74 6.39 -8.58
C GLY A 39 -1.53 5.89 -9.36
N ALA A 40 -0.99 4.74 -8.98
CA ALA A 40 0.19 4.14 -9.62
C ALA A 40 -0.05 3.73 -11.08
N PHE A 41 -1.26 3.23 -11.40
CA PHE A 41 -1.64 2.73 -12.73
C PHE A 41 -2.90 3.41 -13.31
N SER A 42 -3.43 4.40 -12.59
CA SER A 42 -4.72 5.02 -12.86
C SER A 42 -4.69 6.54 -12.69
N ILE A 43 -5.59 7.24 -13.38
CA ILE A 43 -5.86 8.66 -13.20
C ILE A 43 -7.36 8.82 -13.04
N VAL A 44 -7.80 9.62 -12.06
CA VAL A 44 -9.21 9.98 -11.88
C VAL A 44 -9.42 11.37 -12.49
N ARG A 45 -10.37 11.50 -13.43
CA ARG A 45 -10.76 12.78 -14.04
C ARG A 45 -12.25 13.01 -13.87
N ARG A 46 -12.68 14.28 -13.78
CA ARG A 46 -14.09 14.60 -13.98
C ARG A 46 -14.46 14.28 -15.43
N CYS A 47 -15.67 13.80 -15.66
CA CYS A 47 -16.25 13.67 -16.99
C CYS A 47 -17.73 14.04 -16.97
N VAL A 48 -18.27 14.38 -18.15
CA VAL A 48 -19.68 14.72 -18.35
C VAL A 48 -20.29 13.73 -19.33
N GLN A 49 -21.44 13.15 -19.00
CA GLN A 49 -22.19 12.27 -19.89
C GLN A 49 -22.94 13.10 -20.94
N LYS A 50 -22.65 12.88 -22.22
CA LYS A 50 -23.11 13.75 -23.32
C LYS A 50 -24.62 13.75 -23.53
N SER A 51 -25.31 12.66 -23.19
CA SER A 51 -26.75 12.49 -23.38
C SER A 51 -27.60 13.14 -22.28
N THR A 52 -27.02 13.43 -21.11
CA THR A 52 -27.75 13.90 -19.92
C THR A 52 -27.19 15.19 -19.30
N GLY A 53 -25.93 15.54 -19.61
CA GLY A 53 -25.21 16.64 -18.95
C GLY A 53 -24.75 16.31 -17.52
N LEU A 54 -24.97 15.08 -17.03
CA LEU A 54 -24.60 14.69 -15.66
C LEU A 54 -23.09 14.47 -15.52
N GLU A 55 -22.56 14.81 -14.34
CA GLU A 55 -21.12 14.77 -14.03
C GLU A 55 -20.73 13.53 -13.21
N PHE A 56 -19.58 12.95 -13.55
CA PHE A 56 -19.07 11.70 -12.97
C PHE A 56 -17.56 11.75 -12.78
N ALA A 57 -17.01 10.88 -11.93
CA ALA A 57 -15.58 10.65 -11.78
C ALA A 57 -15.14 9.41 -12.57
N ALA A 58 -14.39 9.59 -13.66
CA ALA A 58 -13.82 8.50 -14.44
C ALA A 58 -12.46 8.08 -13.86
N LYS A 59 -12.39 6.91 -13.20
CA LYS A 59 -11.13 6.22 -12.85
C LYS A 59 -10.65 5.51 -14.12
N ILE A 60 -9.61 6.06 -14.77
CA ILE A 60 -9.02 5.59 -16.02
C ILE A 60 -7.79 4.75 -15.69
N ILE A 61 -7.84 3.43 -15.91
CA ILE A 61 -6.73 2.50 -15.67
C ILE A 61 -6.05 2.15 -17.00
N ASN A 62 -4.72 2.21 -17.07
CA ASN A 62 -3.96 1.77 -18.24
C ASN A 62 -3.69 0.26 -18.17
N THR A 63 -4.51 -0.56 -18.84
CA THR A 63 -4.45 -2.03 -18.76
C THR A 63 -3.19 -2.61 -19.42
N LYS A 64 -2.60 -1.93 -20.42
CA LYS A 64 -1.31 -2.31 -21.05
C LYS A 64 -0.14 -2.36 -20.05
N LYS A 65 -0.18 -1.58 -18.96
CA LYS A 65 0.85 -1.60 -17.90
C LYS A 65 0.67 -2.68 -16.85
N LEU A 66 -0.56 -3.16 -16.63
CA LEU A 66 -0.88 -4.14 -15.59
C LEU A 66 -0.16 -5.48 -15.80
N SER A 67 -0.06 -6.29 -14.75
CA SER A 67 0.12 -7.74 -14.85
C SER A 67 -1.23 -8.46 -14.73
N SER A 68 -1.27 -9.76 -15.04
CA SER A 68 -2.50 -10.55 -14.99
C SER A 68 -3.16 -10.54 -13.60
N ARG A 69 -2.36 -10.49 -12.51
CA ARG A 69 -2.84 -10.36 -11.12
C ARG A 69 -3.53 -9.00 -10.90
N ASP A 70 -2.97 -7.92 -11.42
CA ASP A 70 -3.55 -6.58 -11.27
C ASP A 70 -4.80 -6.40 -12.14
N PHE A 71 -4.87 -7.09 -13.29
CA PHE A 71 -6.07 -7.16 -14.13
C PHE A 71 -7.20 -7.91 -13.41
N GLN A 72 -6.91 -9.07 -12.79
CA GLN A 72 -7.88 -9.79 -11.95
C GLN A 72 -8.35 -8.97 -10.73
N LYS A 73 -7.47 -8.18 -10.11
CA LYS A 73 -7.86 -7.22 -9.07
C LYS A 73 -8.81 -6.15 -9.59
N LEU A 74 -8.55 -5.60 -10.78
CA LEU A 74 -9.44 -4.62 -11.44
C LEU A 74 -10.81 -5.21 -11.79
N GLU A 75 -10.86 -6.43 -12.31
CA GLU A 75 -12.12 -7.15 -12.56
C GLU A 75 -12.89 -7.41 -11.25
N ARG A 76 -12.19 -7.76 -10.16
CA ARG A 76 -12.78 -7.92 -8.83
C ARG A 76 -13.33 -6.60 -8.31
N GLU A 77 -12.58 -5.51 -8.40
CA GLU A 77 -13.02 -4.16 -8.00
C GLU A 77 -14.31 -3.76 -8.75
N ALA A 78 -14.28 -3.81 -10.08
CA ALA A 78 -15.43 -3.44 -10.91
C ALA A 78 -16.66 -4.33 -10.64
N ARG A 79 -16.47 -5.62 -10.38
CA ARG A 79 -17.54 -6.58 -10.06
C ARG A 79 -18.12 -6.38 -8.65
N ILE A 80 -17.29 -6.01 -7.67
CA ILE A 80 -17.75 -5.61 -6.33
C ILE A 80 -18.52 -4.30 -6.39
N CYS A 81 -17.96 -3.25 -7.00
CA CYS A 81 -18.60 -1.93 -7.09
C CYS A 81 -19.93 -1.96 -7.86
N ARG A 82 -20.10 -2.86 -8.85
CA ARG A 82 -21.39 -3.09 -9.54
C ARG A 82 -22.50 -3.66 -8.62
N LYS A 83 -22.15 -4.35 -7.53
CA LYS A 83 -23.14 -4.89 -6.55
C LYS A 83 -23.56 -3.85 -5.52
N LEU A 84 -22.71 -2.88 -5.21
CA LEU A 84 -22.89 -1.98 -4.08
C LEU A 84 -23.67 -0.72 -4.48
N ASN A 85 -24.94 -0.69 -4.09
CA ASN A 85 -25.83 0.46 -4.30
C ASN A 85 -26.37 0.97 -2.96
N HIS A 86 -25.69 1.96 -2.38
CA HIS A 86 -26.03 2.56 -1.08
C HIS A 86 -25.73 4.07 -1.13
N PRO A 87 -26.55 4.97 -0.52
CA PRO A 87 -26.28 6.41 -0.50
C PRO A 87 -24.88 6.76 0.02
N ASN A 88 -24.43 6.04 1.06
CA ASN A 88 -23.12 6.22 1.70
C ASN A 88 -21.97 5.41 1.06
N ILE A 89 -22.10 4.98 -0.19
CA ILE A 89 -21.01 4.39 -0.98
C ILE A 89 -20.84 5.23 -2.26
N VAL A 90 -19.62 5.39 -2.75
CA VAL A 90 -19.34 5.95 -4.09
C VAL A 90 -19.77 4.91 -5.14
N ARG A 91 -20.93 5.12 -5.77
CA ARG A 91 -21.54 4.18 -6.72
C ARG A 91 -20.75 4.12 -8.03
N LEU A 92 -20.58 2.91 -8.58
CA LEU A 92 -20.15 2.68 -9.95
C LEU A 92 -21.37 2.62 -10.88
N HIS A 93 -21.42 3.50 -11.88
CA HIS A 93 -22.52 3.60 -12.84
C HIS A 93 -22.25 2.83 -14.13
N ASP A 94 -21.04 2.93 -14.67
CA ASP A 94 -20.63 2.29 -15.92
C ASP A 94 -19.15 1.83 -15.85
N SER A 95 -18.78 0.86 -16.69
CA SER A 95 -17.45 0.24 -16.72
C SER A 95 -17.12 -0.17 -18.15
N ILE A 96 -16.43 0.73 -18.87
CA ILE A 96 -16.13 0.65 -20.30
C ILE A 96 -14.69 0.13 -20.49
N GLN A 97 -14.50 -0.86 -21.34
CA GLN A 97 -13.19 -1.45 -21.66
C GLN A 97 -12.80 -1.14 -23.11
N GLU A 98 -11.60 -0.60 -23.29
CA GLU A 98 -11.03 -0.22 -24.59
C GLU A 98 -9.62 -0.83 -24.78
N GLU A 99 -9.00 -0.58 -25.93
CA GLU A 99 -7.71 -1.17 -26.30
C GLU A 99 -6.53 -0.61 -25.47
N GLY A 100 -6.34 -1.16 -24.28
CA GLY A 100 -5.30 -0.77 -23.33
C GLY A 100 -5.73 0.20 -22.24
N TYR A 101 -7.04 0.49 -22.14
CA TYR A 101 -7.63 1.30 -21.09
C TYR A 101 -8.92 0.67 -20.54
N HIS A 102 -9.20 0.90 -19.27
CA HIS A 102 -10.48 0.57 -18.63
C HIS A 102 -10.95 1.82 -17.88
N TYR A 103 -12.19 2.22 -18.13
CA TYR A 103 -12.82 3.39 -17.52
C TYR A 103 -13.88 2.89 -16.54
N LEU A 104 -13.75 3.22 -15.26
CA LEU A 104 -14.78 3.00 -14.25
C LEU A 104 -15.42 4.35 -13.91
N ILE A 105 -16.73 4.47 -14.12
CA ILE A 105 -17.48 5.73 -14.05
C ILE A 105 -18.23 5.79 -12.72
N PHE A 106 -17.67 6.54 -11.76
CA PHE A 106 -18.19 6.66 -10.40
C PHE A 106 -18.99 7.95 -10.16
N ASP A 107 -19.74 8.01 -9.06
CA ASP A 107 -20.26 9.28 -8.52
C ASP A 107 -19.15 10.35 -8.46
N LEU A 108 -19.44 11.57 -8.93
CA LEU A 108 -18.58 12.71 -8.67
C LEU A 108 -18.82 13.22 -7.24
N VAL A 109 -17.86 12.99 -6.34
CA VAL A 109 -17.87 13.54 -4.97
C VAL A 109 -16.99 14.79 -4.89
N THR A 110 -17.52 15.86 -4.29
CA THR A 110 -16.90 17.21 -4.34
C THR A 110 -16.62 17.83 -2.97
N GLY A 111 -16.98 17.17 -1.87
CA GLY A 111 -16.74 17.64 -0.51
C GLY A 111 -15.29 17.48 -0.03
N GLY A 112 -14.55 16.52 -0.58
CA GLY A 112 -13.21 16.15 -0.12
C GLY A 112 -13.23 15.04 0.93
N GLU A 113 -12.15 14.90 1.70
CA GLU A 113 -12.06 13.93 2.81
C GLU A 113 -12.80 14.44 4.05
N LEU A 114 -13.60 13.58 4.68
CA LEU A 114 -14.37 13.88 5.90
C LEU A 114 -13.51 14.50 7.01
N PHE A 115 -12.30 14.00 7.17
CA PHE A 115 -11.37 14.45 8.22
C PHE A 115 -10.85 15.87 7.98
N GLU A 116 -10.82 16.36 6.74
CA GLU A 116 -10.44 17.76 6.44
C GLU A 116 -11.62 18.71 6.68
N ASP A 117 -12.85 18.29 6.35
CA ASP A 117 -14.07 19.05 6.64
C ASP A 117 -14.27 19.26 8.14
N ILE A 118 -14.10 18.22 8.97
CA ILE A 118 -14.19 18.34 10.44
C ILE A 118 -13.20 19.41 10.97
N VAL A 119 -11.99 19.48 10.42
CA VAL A 119 -10.97 20.48 10.79
C VAL A 119 -11.31 21.90 10.33
N ALA A 120 -12.25 22.05 9.39
CA ALA A 120 -12.74 23.34 8.89
C ALA A 120 -14.04 23.82 9.59
N ARG A 121 -14.62 23.05 10.53
CA ARG A 121 -15.85 23.44 11.24
C ARG A 121 -15.54 24.32 12.45
N GLU A 122 -16.34 25.38 12.63
CA GLU A 122 -16.38 26.21 13.85
C GLU A 122 -16.93 25.45 15.08
N TYR A 123 -17.60 24.32 14.86
CA TYR A 123 -18.20 23.51 15.90
C TYR A 123 -18.14 22.02 15.53
N TYR A 124 -17.74 21.20 16.50
CA TYR A 124 -17.65 19.75 16.41
C TYR A 124 -17.82 19.12 17.80
N SER A 125 -18.60 18.02 17.88
CA SER A 125 -19.04 17.37 19.11
C SER A 125 -19.14 15.85 18.98
N GLU A 126 -19.45 15.13 20.07
CA GLU A 126 -19.72 13.68 19.98
C GLU A 126 -20.95 13.38 19.11
N ALA A 127 -21.97 14.25 19.10
CA ALA A 127 -23.13 14.09 18.24
C ALA A 127 -22.73 14.11 16.74
N ASP A 128 -21.79 14.98 16.36
CA ASP A 128 -21.22 15.00 15.00
C ASP A 128 -20.43 13.72 14.69
N ALA A 129 -19.57 13.28 15.61
CA ALA A 129 -18.80 12.04 15.47
C ALA A 129 -19.72 10.81 15.34
N SER A 130 -20.78 10.75 16.14
CA SER A 130 -21.83 9.73 16.10
C SER A 130 -22.57 9.73 14.76
N HIS A 131 -22.89 10.91 14.21
CA HIS A 131 -23.54 11.02 12.89
C HIS A 131 -22.61 10.61 11.73
N CYS A 132 -21.31 10.84 11.88
CA CYS A 132 -20.30 10.37 10.92
C CYS A 132 -20.15 8.85 10.96
N ILE A 133 -19.94 8.26 12.14
CA ILE A 133 -19.73 6.80 12.25
C ILE A 133 -21.01 6.00 11.91
N GLN A 134 -22.21 6.56 12.13
CA GLN A 134 -23.46 5.96 11.68
C GLN A 134 -23.43 5.70 10.16
N GLN A 135 -23.15 6.73 9.35
CA GLN A 135 -23.11 6.63 7.89
C GLN A 135 -22.01 5.68 7.39
N ILE A 136 -20.88 5.63 8.09
CA ILE A 136 -19.80 4.67 7.83
C ILE A 136 -20.31 3.25 8.10
N LEU A 137 -20.92 2.99 9.26
CA LEU A 137 -21.47 1.68 9.61
C LEU A 137 -22.64 1.25 8.72
N GLU A 138 -23.47 2.17 8.24
CA GLU A 138 -24.52 1.89 7.24
C GLU A 138 -23.88 1.41 5.93
N SER A 139 -22.84 2.08 5.44
CA SER A 139 -22.08 1.64 4.25
C SER A 139 -21.41 0.27 4.45
N VAL A 140 -20.79 0.04 5.60
CA VAL A 140 -20.11 -1.24 5.93
C VAL A 140 -21.11 -2.37 6.12
N ASN A 141 -22.25 -2.11 6.77
CA ASN A 141 -23.35 -3.06 6.88
C ASN A 141 -23.91 -3.45 5.50
N HIS A 142 -24.08 -2.49 4.58
CA HIS A 142 -24.51 -2.78 3.21
C HIS A 142 -23.49 -3.67 2.47
N CYS A 143 -22.19 -3.41 2.63
CA CYS A 143 -21.14 -4.29 2.11
C CYS A 143 -21.25 -5.70 2.71
N HIS A 144 -21.37 -5.81 4.03
CA HIS A 144 -21.43 -7.09 4.76
C HIS A 144 -22.66 -7.92 4.41
N GLN A 145 -23.82 -7.28 4.17
CA GLN A 145 -25.04 -7.92 3.67
C GLN A 145 -24.88 -8.43 2.23
N ASN A 146 -24.11 -7.73 1.39
CA ASN A 146 -23.74 -8.17 0.05
C ASN A 146 -22.55 -9.15 0.03
N ASN A 147 -22.09 -9.61 1.20
CA ASN A 147 -20.92 -10.46 1.41
C ASN A 147 -19.61 -9.89 0.83
N VAL A 148 -19.45 -8.56 0.89
CA VAL A 148 -18.21 -7.84 0.58
C VAL A 148 -17.53 -7.43 1.89
N VAL A 149 -16.20 -7.52 1.94
CA VAL A 149 -15.36 -7.01 3.06
C VAL A 149 -14.37 -6.01 2.47
N HIS A 150 -14.24 -4.83 3.08
CA HIS A 150 -13.47 -3.70 2.54
C HIS A 150 -11.96 -3.86 2.72
N ARG A 151 -11.54 -4.30 3.91
CA ARG A 151 -10.14 -4.51 4.36
C ARG A 151 -9.25 -3.26 4.44
N ASP A 152 -9.67 -2.13 3.89
CA ASP A 152 -8.90 -0.87 3.92
C ASP A 152 -9.77 0.33 4.30
N LEU A 153 -10.49 0.24 5.41
CA LEU A 153 -11.22 1.37 5.99
C LEU A 153 -10.25 2.31 6.71
N LYS A 154 -10.23 3.58 6.30
CA LYS A 154 -9.31 4.62 6.79
C LYS A 154 -9.78 6.02 6.35
N PRO A 155 -9.28 7.12 6.95
CA PRO A 155 -9.65 8.50 6.62
C PRO A 155 -9.61 8.88 5.14
N GLU A 156 -8.64 8.39 4.37
CA GLU A 156 -8.51 8.64 2.92
C GLU A 156 -9.75 8.18 2.14
N ASN A 157 -10.37 7.08 2.59
CA ASN A 157 -11.44 6.37 1.89
C ASN A 157 -12.83 6.84 2.34
N LEU A 158 -12.90 7.93 3.14
CA LEU A 158 -14.12 8.51 3.69
C LEU A 158 -14.31 9.92 3.14
N LEU A 159 -15.10 10.02 2.07
CA LEU A 159 -15.29 11.25 1.30
C LEU A 159 -16.66 11.88 1.59
N LEU A 160 -16.79 13.19 1.39
CA LEU A 160 -18.06 13.90 1.46
C LEU A 160 -18.64 14.13 0.05
N ALA A 161 -19.94 13.85 -0.11
CA ALA A 161 -20.63 13.97 -1.39
C ALA A 161 -20.50 15.37 -2.02
N SER A 162 -20.60 16.42 -1.21
CA SER A 162 -20.41 17.82 -1.61
C SER A 162 -19.93 18.68 -0.43
N LYS A 163 -19.69 19.97 -0.67
CA LYS A 163 -19.38 20.97 0.36
C LYS A 163 -20.62 21.57 1.05
N ALA A 164 -21.81 21.00 0.83
CA ALA A 164 -23.02 21.46 1.49
C ALA A 164 -23.02 21.06 2.98
N LYS A 165 -23.53 21.93 3.86
CA LYS A 165 -23.68 21.61 5.28
C LYS A 165 -24.62 20.40 5.44
N GLY A 166 -24.11 19.33 6.06
CA GLY A 166 -24.83 18.05 6.16
C GLY A 166 -24.73 17.15 4.93
N ALA A 167 -23.75 17.35 4.05
CA ALA A 167 -23.46 16.42 2.95
C ALA A 167 -23.14 15.01 3.49
N ALA A 168 -23.65 13.99 2.79
CA ALA A 168 -23.48 12.60 3.21
C ALA A 168 -22.02 12.13 3.10
N VAL A 169 -21.60 11.31 4.06
CA VAL A 169 -20.34 10.55 4.02
C VAL A 169 -20.50 9.40 3.03
N LYS A 170 -19.51 9.22 2.14
CA LYS A 170 -19.43 8.15 1.15
C LYS A 170 -18.11 7.38 1.27
N LEU A 171 -18.23 6.06 1.44
CA LEU A 171 -17.11 5.12 1.39
C LEU A 171 -16.60 4.94 -0.06
N ALA A 172 -15.28 4.98 -0.23
CA ALA A 172 -14.58 4.93 -1.51
C ALA A 172 -13.41 3.91 -1.53
N ASP A 173 -12.93 3.64 -2.75
CA ASP A 173 -11.81 2.75 -3.12
C ASP A 173 -11.83 1.29 -2.62
N PHE A 174 -12.63 0.48 -3.32
CA PHE A 174 -12.76 -0.97 -3.09
C PHE A 174 -11.60 -1.81 -3.69
N GLY A 175 -10.44 -1.22 -4.03
CA GLY A 175 -9.33 -1.93 -4.67
C GLY A 175 -8.82 -3.14 -3.85
N LEU A 176 -8.82 -3.02 -2.51
CA LEU A 176 -8.46 -4.12 -1.60
C LEU A 176 -9.64 -5.03 -1.21
N ALA A 177 -10.87 -4.70 -1.61
CA ALA A 177 -12.07 -5.42 -1.20
C ALA A 177 -12.13 -6.85 -1.76
N ILE A 178 -12.80 -7.73 -1.02
CA ILE A 178 -13.01 -9.14 -1.34
C ILE A 178 -14.48 -9.53 -1.20
N GLU A 179 -14.85 -10.67 -1.76
CA GLU A 179 -16.11 -11.34 -1.47
C GLU A 179 -15.88 -12.52 -0.53
N VAL A 180 -16.82 -12.76 0.38
CA VAL A 180 -16.85 -13.91 1.30
C VAL A 180 -18.08 -14.78 1.04
N GLN A 181 -18.12 -16.01 1.57
CA GLN A 181 -19.28 -16.90 1.43
C GLN A 181 -20.10 -16.92 2.73
N GLY A 182 -21.06 -15.99 2.84
CA GLY A 182 -21.85 -15.81 4.06
C GLY A 182 -20.95 -15.38 5.22
N GLU A 183 -20.95 -16.17 6.29
CA GLU A 183 -20.10 -15.98 7.48
C GLU A 183 -18.85 -16.86 7.50
N GLN A 184 -18.51 -17.54 6.39
CA GLN A 184 -17.26 -18.29 6.30
C GLN A 184 -16.05 -17.36 6.39
N GLN A 185 -15.11 -17.72 7.26
CA GLN A 185 -13.81 -17.05 7.39
C GLN A 185 -12.74 -17.85 6.66
N ALA A 186 -11.85 -17.17 5.96
CA ALA A 186 -10.73 -17.79 5.25
C ALA A 186 -9.49 -16.87 5.29
N TRP A 187 -8.34 -17.39 4.87
CA TRP A 187 -7.15 -16.57 4.70
C TRP A 187 -7.15 -15.92 3.30
N TYR A 188 -7.37 -14.61 3.25
CA TYR A 188 -7.45 -13.83 2.00
C TYR A 188 -6.16 -13.04 1.70
N GLY A 189 -5.02 -13.46 2.24
CA GLY A 189 -3.77 -12.70 2.24
C GLY A 189 -3.73 -11.59 3.30
N PHE A 190 -2.54 -11.05 3.55
CA PHE A 190 -2.31 -9.94 4.47
C PHE A 190 -2.49 -8.63 3.69
N ALA A 191 -3.59 -7.91 3.94
CA ALA A 191 -3.95 -6.72 3.18
C ALA A 191 -4.54 -5.60 4.06
N GLY A 192 -4.16 -4.35 3.78
CA GLY A 192 -4.70 -3.15 4.42
C GLY A 192 -3.62 -2.15 4.89
N THR A 193 -4.04 -1.04 5.51
CA THR A 193 -3.15 0.02 6.00
C THR A 193 -2.78 -0.23 7.49
N PRO A 194 -1.48 -0.28 7.89
CA PRO A 194 -0.99 -0.78 9.18
C PRO A 194 -1.75 -0.41 10.45
N GLY A 195 -2.05 0.88 10.68
CA GLY A 195 -2.75 1.35 11.89
C GLY A 195 -4.22 0.92 12.00
N TYR A 196 -4.79 0.37 10.91
CA TYR A 196 -6.18 -0.07 10.81
C TYR A 196 -6.30 -1.60 10.66
N LEU A 197 -5.18 -2.33 10.54
CA LEU A 197 -5.16 -3.78 10.48
C LEU A 197 -5.70 -4.38 11.79
N SER A 198 -6.45 -5.47 11.69
CA SER A 198 -7.03 -6.15 12.85
C SER A 198 -6.12 -7.26 13.40
N PRO A 199 -6.31 -7.68 14.67
CA PRO A 199 -5.43 -8.64 15.34
C PRO A 199 -5.30 -9.98 14.60
N GLU A 200 -6.41 -10.50 14.07
CA GLU A 200 -6.46 -11.75 13.29
C GLU A 200 -5.63 -11.67 12.00
N VAL A 201 -5.68 -10.56 11.25
CA VAL A 201 -4.85 -10.36 10.04
C VAL A 201 -3.36 -10.33 10.40
N LEU A 202 -3.00 -9.67 11.51
CA LEU A 202 -1.61 -9.62 12.01
C LEU A 202 -1.11 -10.95 12.60
N LYS A 203 -2.01 -11.86 12.99
CA LYS A 203 -1.70 -13.22 13.46
C LYS A 203 -1.63 -14.24 12.33
N LYS A 204 -2.13 -13.89 11.14
CA LYS A 204 -2.42 -14.79 10.00
C LYS A 204 -3.52 -15.81 10.28
N ASP A 205 -4.46 -15.46 11.15
CA ASP A 205 -5.67 -16.25 11.37
C ASP A 205 -6.64 -16.07 10.18
N PRO A 206 -7.51 -17.06 9.87
CA PRO A 206 -8.64 -16.86 8.96
C PRO A 206 -9.53 -15.70 9.42
N TYR A 207 -10.02 -14.90 8.48
CA TYR A 207 -10.80 -13.70 8.79
C TYR A 207 -11.97 -13.49 7.82
N GLY A 208 -12.76 -12.44 8.08
CA GLY A 208 -13.93 -12.06 7.28
C GLY A 208 -14.46 -10.69 7.70
N LYS A 209 -15.77 -10.50 7.66
CA LYS A 209 -16.49 -9.25 7.97
C LYS A 209 -16.00 -8.48 9.23
N PRO A 210 -15.61 -9.12 10.36
CA PRO A 210 -15.16 -8.39 11.55
C PRO A 210 -13.92 -7.50 11.39
N VAL A 211 -13.07 -7.69 10.35
CA VAL A 211 -11.89 -6.84 10.15
C VAL A 211 -12.27 -5.37 9.90
N ASP A 212 -13.37 -5.15 9.18
CA ASP A 212 -13.87 -3.81 8.86
C ASP A 212 -14.39 -3.09 10.13
N ILE A 213 -14.94 -3.83 11.09
CA ILE A 213 -15.43 -3.26 12.35
C ILE A 213 -14.29 -2.83 13.26
N TRP A 214 -13.17 -3.56 13.27
CA TRP A 214 -11.95 -3.14 13.97
C TRP A 214 -11.47 -1.78 13.43
N ALA A 215 -11.39 -1.64 12.11
CA ALA A 215 -11.04 -0.38 11.46
C ALA A 215 -12.06 0.75 11.77
N CYS A 216 -13.37 0.44 11.84
CA CYS A 216 -14.38 1.38 12.33
C CYS A 216 -14.11 1.84 13.77
N GLY A 217 -13.65 0.96 14.66
CA GLY A 217 -13.24 1.29 16.03
C GLY A 217 -12.04 2.23 16.08
N VAL A 218 -11.03 1.98 15.25
CA VAL A 218 -9.86 2.87 15.09
C VAL A 218 -10.30 4.24 14.57
N ILE A 219 -11.17 4.29 13.56
CA ILE A 219 -11.72 5.52 12.98
C ILE A 219 -12.53 6.30 14.03
N LEU A 220 -13.40 5.62 14.78
CA LEU A 220 -14.23 6.24 15.83
C LEU A 220 -13.37 6.84 16.95
N TYR A 221 -12.30 6.14 17.37
CA TYR A 221 -11.35 6.68 18.36
C TYR A 221 -10.72 8.00 17.86
N ILE A 222 -10.22 8.03 16.60
CA ILE A 222 -9.64 9.26 16.01
C ILE A 222 -10.70 10.36 15.88
N LEU A 223 -11.96 10.04 15.54
CA LEU A 223 -13.05 11.02 15.47
C LEU A 223 -13.35 11.69 16.84
N LEU A 224 -13.00 11.08 17.98
CA LEU A 224 -13.31 11.63 19.31
C LEU A 224 -12.19 12.46 19.96
N VAL A 225 -10.92 12.19 19.61
CA VAL A 225 -9.75 12.86 20.22
C VAL A 225 -8.65 13.30 19.24
N GLY A 226 -8.76 12.91 17.95
CA GLY A 226 -7.85 13.38 16.89
C GLY A 226 -6.50 12.68 16.80
N TYR A 227 -6.29 11.60 17.53
CA TYR A 227 -5.10 10.73 17.45
C TYR A 227 -5.52 9.24 17.43
N PRO A 228 -4.70 8.32 16.88
CA PRO A 228 -5.04 6.90 16.80
C PRO A 228 -4.82 6.15 18.13
N PRO A 229 -5.59 5.06 18.39
CA PRO A 229 -5.46 4.22 19.58
C PRO A 229 -4.20 3.34 19.60
N PHE A 230 -3.60 3.10 18.42
CA PHE A 230 -2.38 2.32 18.27
C PHE A 230 -1.37 3.16 17.50
N TRP A 231 -0.19 3.39 18.08
CA TRP A 231 0.89 4.10 17.41
C TRP A 231 2.28 3.74 17.95
N ASP A 232 3.21 3.56 17.03
CA ASP A 232 4.65 3.50 17.28
C ASP A 232 5.38 3.93 15.99
N GLU A 233 6.67 4.24 16.09
CA GLU A 233 7.57 4.41 14.94
C GLU A 233 8.11 3.06 14.45
N ASP A 234 8.18 2.07 15.34
CA ASP A 234 8.53 0.69 15.03
C ASP A 234 7.27 -0.11 14.65
N GLN A 235 7.21 -0.57 13.40
CA GLN A 235 6.07 -1.32 12.89
C GLN A 235 5.84 -2.67 13.64
N HIS A 236 6.88 -3.31 14.17
CA HIS A 236 6.73 -4.53 14.96
C HIS A 236 6.13 -4.24 16.35
N ARG A 237 6.48 -3.11 16.98
CA ARG A 237 5.85 -2.66 18.22
C ARG A 237 4.40 -2.22 18.00
N LEU A 238 4.10 -1.47 16.94
CA LEU A 238 2.73 -1.17 16.51
C LEU A 238 1.90 -2.46 16.33
N TYR A 239 2.44 -3.45 15.63
CA TYR A 239 1.77 -4.74 15.46
C TYR A 239 1.65 -5.53 16.77
N ALA A 240 2.52 -5.33 17.75
CA ALA A 240 2.37 -5.92 19.08
C ALA A 240 1.21 -5.27 19.86
N GLN A 241 1.12 -3.93 19.87
CA GLN A 241 0.00 -3.18 20.47
C GLN A 241 -1.34 -3.66 19.92
N ILE A 242 -1.49 -3.68 18.58
CA ILE A 242 -2.72 -4.11 17.89
C ILE A 242 -3.06 -5.56 18.25
N LYS A 243 -2.11 -6.50 18.16
CA LYS A 243 -2.37 -7.93 18.42
C LYS A 243 -2.82 -8.22 19.86
N ALA A 244 -2.39 -7.39 20.81
CA ALA A 244 -2.78 -7.44 22.22
C ALA A 244 -4.10 -6.68 22.51
N GLY A 245 -4.50 -5.75 21.64
CA GLY A 245 -5.57 -4.78 21.95
C GLY A 245 -5.14 -3.74 22.98
N ALA A 246 -3.85 -3.39 23.02
CA ALA A 246 -3.30 -2.43 23.97
C ALA A 246 -3.53 -0.99 23.47
N TYR A 247 -4.63 -0.40 23.93
CA TYR A 247 -4.98 1.02 23.83
C TYR A 247 -5.66 1.44 25.14
N ASP A 248 -5.71 2.74 25.40
CA ASP A 248 -6.31 3.32 26.61
C ASP A 248 -7.08 4.62 26.30
N TYR A 249 -7.56 5.27 27.36
CA TYR A 249 -8.36 6.49 27.31
C TYR A 249 -7.72 7.56 28.21
N PRO A 250 -6.59 8.16 27.80
CA PRO A 250 -5.81 9.05 28.66
C PRO A 250 -6.51 10.39 28.95
N SER A 251 -6.28 10.90 30.14
CA SER A 251 -6.69 12.25 30.57
C SER A 251 -5.73 13.31 30.03
N PRO A 252 -6.20 14.53 29.68
CA PRO A 252 -7.56 15.03 29.92
C PRO A 252 -8.57 14.77 28.78
N GLU A 253 -8.13 14.45 27.56
CA GLU A 253 -9.02 14.52 26.38
C GLU A 253 -10.20 13.54 26.47
N TRP A 254 -10.00 12.38 27.11
CA TRP A 254 -11.03 11.39 27.32
C TRP A 254 -11.91 11.61 28.55
N ASP A 255 -11.55 12.49 29.49
CA ASP A 255 -12.32 12.69 30.74
C ASP A 255 -13.74 13.20 30.44
N THR A 256 -13.86 14.02 29.40
CA THR A 256 -15.12 14.61 28.91
C THR A 256 -15.88 13.72 27.91
N VAL A 257 -15.34 12.55 27.54
CA VAL A 257 -15.97 11.64 26.56
C VAL A 257 -16.91 10.66 27.26
N THR A 258 -18.13 10.51 26.72
CA THR A 258 -19.19 9.69 27.32
C THR A 258 -18.79 8.21 27.55
N PRO A 259 -19.29 7.57 28.62
CA PRO A 259 -19.11 6.13 28.84
C PRO A 259 -19.60 5.27 27.67
N GLU A 260 -20.66 5.70 26.98
CA GLU A 260 -21.28 4.99 25.88
C GLU A 260 -20.44 5.07 24.59
N ALA A 261 -19.75 6.19 24.33
CA ALA A 261 -18.76 6.27 23.25
C ALA A 261 -17.61 5.27 23.48
N LYS A 262 -17.06 5.25 24.70
CA LYS A 262 -16.01 4.31 25.13
C LYS A 262 -16.51 2.85 25.07
N ASN A 263 -17.76 2.59 25.44
CA ASN A 263 -18.37 1.27 25.35
C ASN A 263 -18.43 0.76 23.90
N LEU A 264 -18.87 1.61 22.97
CA LEU A 264 -18.91 1.28 21.54
C LEU A 264 -17.52 1.00 20.97
N ILE A 265 -16.51 1.82 21.32
CA ILE A 265 -15.12 1.59 20.94
C ILE A 265 -14.62 0.25 21.50
N ASN A 266 -14.86 -0.06 22.78
CA ASN A 266 -14.49 -1.34 23.38
C ASN A 266 -15.09 -2.53 22.61
N SER A 267 -16.35 -2.42 22.18
CA SER A 267 -17.04 -3.45 21.42
C SER A 267 -16.52 -3.62 19.99
N MET A 268 -16.01 -2.55 19.36
CA MET A 268 -15.36 -2.59 18.04
C MET A 268 -13.90 -3.06 18.11
N LEU A 269 -13.13 -2.59 19.09
CA LEU A 269 -11.73 -2.96 19.34
C LEU A 269 -11.59 -4.22 20.21
N THR A 270 -12.59 -5.11 20.16
CA THR A 270 -12.52 -6.43 20.79
C THR A 270 -11.60 -7.35 19.97
N VAL A 271 -10.55 -7.87 20.62
CA VAL A 271 -9.47 -8.63 19.97
C VAL A 271 -9.94 -9.97 19.38
N ASN A 272 -10.96 -10.61 19.95
CA ASN A 272 -11.55 -11.83 19.41
C ASN A 272 -12.64 -11.47 18.37
N PRO A 273 -12.46 -11.75 17.07
CA PRO A 273 -13.43 -11.36 16.04
C PRO A 273 -14.80 -12.03 16.19
N ALA A 274 -14.92 -13.17 16.87
CA ALA A 274 -16.19 -13.83 17.17
C ALA A 274 -16.92 -13.27 18.42
N LYS A 275 -16.31 -12.29 19.11
CA LYS A 275 -16.94 -11.49 20.19
C LYS A 275 -17.04 -10.01 19.85
N ARG A 276 -16.50 -9.59 18.70
CA ARG A 276 -16.53 -8.22 18.21
C ARG A 276 -17.93 -7.90 17.70
N ILE A 277 -18.43 -6.71 17.99
CA ILE A 277 -19.75 -6.25 17.54
C ILE A 277 -19.85 -6.29 16.01
N THR A 278 -21.01 -6.61 15.45
CA THR A 278 -21.27 -6.47 14.01
C THR A 278 -21.74 -5.06 13.66
N ALA A 279 -21.67 -4.66 12.38
CA ALA A 279 -22.20 -3.35 11.96
C ALA A 279 -23.70 -3.21 12.27
N ALA A 280 -24.48 -4.28 12.10
CA ALA A 280 -25.92 -4.32 12.37
C ALA A 280 -26.29 -4.21 13.87
N GLU A 281 -25.35 -4.50 14.77
CA GLU A 281 -25.49 -4.30 16.22
C GLU A 281 -24.95 -2.92 16.64
N ALA A 282 -23.83 -2.49 16.08
CA ALA A 282 -23.26 -1.16 16.33
C ALA A 282 -24.24 -0.04 15.96
N LEU A 283 -24.97 -0.17 14.85
CA LEU A 283 -26.05 0.77 14.45
C LEU A 283 -27.22 0.82 15.45
N LYS A 284 -27.37 -0.19 16.33
CA LYS A 284 -28.39 -0.23 17.40
C LYS A 284 -27.84 0.22 18.75
N HIS A 285 -26.55 0.54 18.86
CA HIS A 285 -25.93 0.99 20.10
C HIS A 285 -26.50 2.35 20.53
N PRO A 286 -26.80 2.60 21.83
CA PRO A 286 -27.45 3.83 22.29
C PRO A 286 -26.76 5.13 21.86
N TRP A 287 -25.43 5.17 21.84
CA TRP A 287 -24.66 6.34 21.40
C TRP A 287 -24.84 6.69 19.90
N ILE A 288 -25.36 5.77 19.09
CA ILE A 288 -25.77 6.00 17.70
C ILE A 288 -27.29 6.18 17.58
N CYS A 289 -28.08 5.23 18.09
CA CYS A 289 -29.53 5.18 17.87
C CYS A 289 -30.35 6.10 18.79
N GLN A 290 -29.73 6.69 19.82
CA GLN A 290 -30.32 7.66 20.76
C GLN A 290 -29.38 8.86 20.95
N ARG A 291 -28.69 9.26 19.87
CA ARG A 291 -27.67 10.33 19.82
C ARG A 291 -28.08 11.59 20.58
N GLU A 292 -29.33 12.04 20.41
CA GLU A 292 -29.88 13.28 20.97
C GLU A 292 -30.01 13.25 22.50
N ARG A 293 -29.83 12.07 23.13
CA ARG A 293 -29.86 11.86 24.58
C ARG A 293 -28.53 11.38 25.16
N VAL A 294 -27.71 10.71 24.34
CA VAL A 294 -26.55 9.92 24.79
C VAL A 294 -25.22 10.53 24.33
N ALA A 295 -25.14 11.16 23.16
CA ALA A 295 -23.90 11.73 22.64
C ALA A 295 -23.74 13.18 23.11
N SER A 296 -22.56 13.52 23.64
CA SER A 296 -22.28 14.87 24.14
C SER A 296 -22.38 15.97 23.07
N THR A 297 -23.17 17.01 23.35
CA THR A 297 -23.24 18.25 22.54
C THR A 297 -22.35 19.35 23.12
N LEU A 298 -21.18 18.99 23.67
CA LEU A 298 -20.12 19.93 24.01
C LEU A 298 -19.16 20.07 22.82
N HIS A 299 -18.70 21.29 22.57
CA HIS A 299 -17.70 21.53 21.54
C HIS A 299 -16.31 21.03 21.98
N ARG A 300 -15.65 20.23 21.14
CA ARG A 300 -14.34 19.63 21.40
C ARG A 300 -13.22 20.28 20.57
N GLN A 301 -12.86 21.54 20.89
CA GLN A 301 -11.81 22.29 20.17
C GLN A 301 -10.45 21.54 20.17
N GLU A 302 -10.05 20.93 21.29
CA GLU A 302 -8.80 20.16 21.39
C GLU A 302 -8.76 18.97 20.41
N THR A 303 -9.91 18.32 20.19
CA THR A 303 -10.05 17.25 19.18
C THR A 303 -9.84 17.79 17.77
N VAL A 304 -10.36 18.98 17.45
CA VAL A 304 -10.17 19.65 16.15
C VAL A 304 -8.69 19.99 15.92
N ASP A 305 -8.00 20.51 16.94
CA ASP A 305 -6.57 20.84 16.85
C ASP A 305 -5.66 19.60 16.77
N CYS A 306 -6.06 18.48 17.39
CA CYS A 306 -5.38 17.19 17.22
C CYS A 306 -5.64 16.58 15.83
N LEU A 307 -6.89 16.59 15.34
CA LEU A 307 -7.23 16.16 13.98
C LEU A 307 -6.44 16.94 12.91
N LYS A 308 -6.24 18.25 13.11
CA LYS A 308 -5.43 19.11 12.23
C LYS A 308 -3.97 18.67 12.15
N LYS A 309 -3.36 18.33 13.29
CA LYS A 309 -1.99 17.77 13.37
C LYS A 309 -1.92 16.38 12.70
N PHE A 310 -2.92 15.54 12.95
CA PHE A 310 -3.04 14.19 12.38
C PHE A 310 -3.15 14.23 10.84
N ASN A 311 -4.04 15.05 10.28
CA ASN A 311 -4.15 15.25 8.84
C ASN A 311 -2.84 15.74 8.22
N ALA A 312 -2.21 16.78 8.80
CA ALA A 312 -0.93 17.28 8.30
C ALA A 312 0.15 16.18 8.27
N ARG A 313 0.28 15.38 9.33
CA ARG A 313 1.23 14.25 9.41
C ARG A 313 0.93 13.17 8.36
N ARG A 314 -0.35 12.81 8.20
CA ARG A 314 -0.87 11.80 7.27
C ARG A 314 -0.64 12.21 5.81
N LYS A 315 -1.03 13.42 5.42
CA LYS A 315 -0.81 14.01 4.09
C LYS A 315 0.68 14.11 3.77
N LEU A 316 1.52 14.51 4.73
CA LEU A 316 2.98 14.58 4.53
C LEU A 316 3.59 13.19 4.28
N LYS A 317 3.26 12.17 5.09
CA LYS A 317 3.72 10.80 4.84
C LYS A 317 3.27 10.29 3.46
N GLY A 318 2.01 10.54 3.08
CA GLY A 318 1.48 10.19 1.76
C GLY A 318 2.18 10.90 0.59
N ALA A 319 2.49 12.19 0.73
CA ALA A 319 3.18 12.98 -0.29
C ALA A 319 4.65 12.56 -0.46
N ILE A 320 5.36 12.28 0.64
CA ILE A 320 6.74 11.76 0.61
C ILE A 320 6.75 10.40 -0.10
N LEU A 321 5.85 9.48 0.25
CA LEU A 321 5.74 8.19 -0.42
C LEU A 321 5.40 8.32 -1.91
N THR A 322 4.41 9.14 -2.25
CA THR A 322 4.06 9.40 -3.67
C THR A 322 5.26 9.93 -4.43
N THR A 323 6.11 10.75 -3.80
CA THR A 323 7.36 11.24 -4.38
C THR A 323 8.39 10.12 -4.56
N MET A 324 8.62 9.27 -3.55
CA MET A 324 9.53 8.11 -3.65
C MET A 324 9.10 7.09 -4.72
N LEU A 325 7.78 6.88 -4.86
CA LEU A 325 7.23 6.03 -5.93
C LEU A 325 7.33 6.72 -7.30
N ALA A 326 7.15 8.04 -7.37
CA ALA A 326 7.25 8.81 -8.61
C ALA A 326 8.69 8.87 -9.12
N THR A 327 9.69 9.14 -8.27
CA THR A 327 11.11 9.11 -8.67
C THR A 327 11.51 7.74 -9.18
N ARG A 328 11.16 6.66 -8.46
CA ARG A 328 11.38 5.26 -8.91
C ARG A 328 10.69 4.95 -10.26
N ASN A 329 9.55 5.59 -10.54
CA ASN A 329 8.83 5.49 -11.82
C ASN A 329 9.38 6.41 -12.94
N PHE A 330 10.18 7.44 -12.62
CA PHE A 330 10.93 8.22 -13.61
C PHE A 330 12.25 7.53 -13.98
N SER A 331 12.98 6.99 -12.99
CA SER A 331 14.18 6.14 -13.18
C SER A 331 13.91 4.83 -13.93
N SER A 332 12.65 4.51 -14.21
CA SER A 332 12.23 3.34 -15.01
C SER A 332 11.37 3.72 -16.22
N ARG A 333 11.50 4.96 -16.72
CA ARG A 333 10.75 5.47 -17.88
C ARG A 333 11.57 5.58 -19.17
N SER A 334 12.89 5.40 -19.10
CA SER A 334 13.63 4.72 -20.16
C SER A 334 13.61 3.21 -19.91
N ILE A 335 13.74 2.40 -20.97
CA ILE A 335 13.90 0.93 -20.92
C ILE A 335 12.73 0.16 -20.26
N MET A 336 11.69 -0.08 -21.06
CA MET A 336 10.88 -1.31 -20.94
C MET A 336 11.83 -2.52 -21.15
N THR A 337 11.74 -3.68 -20.47
CA THR A 337 10.54 -4.49 -20.22
C THR A 337 10.58 -5.40 -18.96
N LYS A 338 9.37 -5.73 -18.48
CA LYS A 338 8.87 -6.97 -17.82
C LYS A 338 9.72 -8.26 -17.99
N LYS A 339 9.73 -9.25 -17.07
CA LYS A 339 9.17 -9.38 -15.69
C LYS A 339 9.69 -10.69 -15.01
N GLY A 340 9.16 -10.99 -13.82
CA GLY A 340 9.16 -12.31 -13.16
C GLY A 340 10.32 -12.45 -12.17
N GLU A 341 10.18 -12.51 -10.83
CA GLU A 341 9.07 -12.47 -9.82
C GLU A 341 8.68 -13.73 -9.01
N GLY A 342 9.23 -13.81 -7.76
CA GLY A 342 8.85 -14.59 -6.56
C GLY A 342 10.05 -14.94 -5.63
N SER A 343 10.01 -15.09 -4.28
CA SER A 343 9.53 -14.24 -3.13
C SER A 343 9.94 -14.89 -1.77
N GLN A 344 10.26 -14.27 -0.61
CA GLN A 344 10.54 -12.88 -0.15
C GLN A 344 12.00 -12.74 0.39
N VAL A 345 12.46 -12.40 1.63
CA VAL A 345 12.02 -11.97 3.02
C VAL A 345 13.19 -11.13 3.60
N LYS A 346 13.11 -10.08 4.47
CA LYS A 346 12.13 -9.04 4.87
C LYS A 346 12.93 -7.92 5.58
N GLU A 347 12.54 -6.64 5.46
CA GLU A 347 13.12 -5.51 6.22
C GLU A 347 12.05 -4.41 6.44
N SER A 348 12.24 -3.53 7.44
CA SER A 348 11.16 -2.69 8.00
C SER A 348 10.81 -1.45 7.16
N THR A 349 9.51 -1.19 6.96
CA THR A 349 9.00 -0.01 6.21
C THR A 349 8.10 0.85 7.09
N ASP A 350 8.44 2.14 7.29
CA ASP A 350 7.59 3.11 8.00
C ASP A 350 6.37 3.48 7.13
N SER A 351 5.26 2.82 7.38
CA SER A 351 4.21 2.61 6.38
C SER A 351 2.90 3.37 6.68
N SER A 352 2.70 4.49 5.99
CA SER A 352 1.37 5.10 5.79
C SER A 352 0.63 4.49 4.57
N THR A 353 1.06 3.29 4.14
CA THR A 353 0.65 2.61 2.92
C THR A 353 -0.25 1.42 3.17
N THR A 354 -1.11 1.14 2.19
CA THR A 354 -1.68 -0.20 1.97
C THR A 354 -0.56 -1.22 1.72
N ILE A 355 -0.50 -2.27 2.53
CA ILE A 355 0.36 -3.44 2.30
C ILE A 355 -0.50 -4.57 1.69
N GLU A 356 0.08 -5.42 0.84
CA GLU A 356 -0.56 -6.62 0.25
C GLU A 356 0.45 -7.78 0.07
N ASP A 357 0.56 -8.67 1.07
CA ASP A 357 1.32 -9.93 1.02
C ASP A 357 0.33 -11.12 0.84
N ASP A 358 0.25 -11.70 -0.38
CA ASP A 358 -0.63 -12.86 -0.67
C ASP A 358 0.08 -14.19 -0.34
N ASP A 359 -0.03 -14.65 0.91
CA ASP A 359 0.37 -16.02 1.31
C ASP A 359 -0.70 -17.06 0.92
N VAL A 360 -0.68 -17.55 -0.32
CA VAL A 360 -1.46 -18.74 -0.75
C VAL A 360 -0.53 -19.73 -1.45
N LYS A 361 -0.44 -20.95 -0.92
CA LYS A 361 0.40 -22.03 -1.50
C LYS A 361 -0.38 -22.83 -2.53
N ASP A 362 -0.05 -22.61 -3.82
CA ASP A 362 -0.30 -23.59 -4.88
C ASP A 362 1.02 -23.91 -5.60
N ASN A 363 1.31 -25.20 -5.79
CA ASN A 363 2.58 -25.69 -6.32
C ASN A 363 2.58 -25.72 -7.86
N VAL A 364 2.91 -24.60 -8.50
CA VAL A 364 3.34 -24.56 -9.92
C VAL A 364 4.51 -23.58 -10.09
N HIS A 365 5.48 -23.92 -10.95
CA HIS A 365 6.69 -23.13 -11.17
C HIS A 365 6.39 -21.68 -11.62
N ALA A 366 7.01 -20.72 -10.92
CA ALA A 366 7.03 -19.30 -11.25
C ALA A 366 8.48 -18.76 -11.35
N ALA A 367 8.63 -17.50 -11.77
CA ALA A 367 9.92 -16.84 -12.07
C ALA A 367 10.62 -16.28 -10.80
N PRO A 368 11.87 -15.74 -10.88
CA PRO A 368 12.67 -15.36 -9.70
C PRO A 368 12.72 -13.84 -9.43
N GLU A 369 12.52 -13.38 -8.19
CA GLU A 369 12.17 -11.96 -7.91
C GLU A 369 13.11 -10.83 -8.39
N ARG A 370 12.49 -9.69 -8.72
CA ARG A 370 13.16 -8.44 -9.12
C ARG A 370 14.12 -8.02 -8.01
N SER A 371 15.36 -7.73 -8.36
CA SER A 371 16.47 -7.71 -7.41
C SER A 371 16.28 -6.76 -6.25
N LYS A 372 16.55 -7.24 -5.02
CA LYS A 372 16.47 -6.47 -3.79
C LYS A 372 17.86 -6.22 -3.21
N THR A 373 18.09 -5.00 -2.73
CA THR A 373 19.19 -4.67 -1.81
C THR A 373 18.63 -4.67 -0.39
N VAL A 374 19.34 -5.25 0.56
CA VAL A 374 18.96 -5.39 1.99
C VAL A 374 20.17 -4.99 2.83
N ILE A 375 20.01 -4.17 3.88
CA ILE A 375 21.12 -3.68 4.71
C ILE A 375 20.84 -3.87 6.20
N GLN A 376 21.71 -4.61 6.88
CA GLN A 376 21.66 -4.79 8.33
C GLN A 376 22.24 -3.56 9.07
N VAL A 377 21.46 -2.48 9.15
CA VAL A 377 21.95 -1.14 9.55
C VAL A 377 22.18 -0.93 11.05
N ASP A 378 21.68 -1.82 11.91
CA ASP A 378 21.50 -1.58 13.35
C ASP A 378 22.75 -1.17 14.14
N GLN A 379 23.95 -1.52 13.67
CA GLN A 379 25.21 -1.12 14.31
C GLN A 379 25.87 0.10 13.63
N ALA A 380 25.59 0.34 12.35
CA ALA A 380 26.28 1.34 11.52
C ALA A 380 26.01 2.78 11.97
N ILE A 381 24.76 3.07 12.35
CA ILE A 381 24.27 4.44 12.58
C ILE A 381 24.50 4.91 14.03
N ARG A 382 24.87 4.01 14.96
CA ARG A 382 25.01 4.38 16.37
C ARG A 382 26.21 5.30 16.59
N ASN A 383 26.04 6.28 17.46
CA ASN A 383 27.15 7.05 18.04
C ASN A 383 28.10 6.12 18.81
N ASN A 384 29.35 6.56 19.02
CA ASN A 384 30.37 5.76 19.70
C ASN A 384 30.01 5.40 21.16
N ASN A 385 29.05 6.12 21.76
CA ASN A 385 28.50 5.84 23.10
C ASN A 385 27.25 4.92 23.06
N GLY A 386 26.91 4.33 21.92
CA GLY A 386 25.93 3.23 21.76
C GLY A 386 24.43 3.58 21.87
N SER A 387 24.06 4.73 22.44
CA SER A 387 22.70 5.05 22.87
C SER A 387 21.83 5.85 21.89
N ALA A 388 22.40 6.51 20.89
CA ALA A 388 21.67 7.38 19.96
C ALA A 388 22.14 7.23 18.51
N LEU A 389 21.23 7.45 17.55
CA LEU A 389 21.51 7.47 16.11
C LEU A 389 22.25 8.76 15.73
N ASP A 390 23.23 8.66 14.82
CA ASP A 390 23.88 9.81 14.18
C ASP A 390 23.26 10.04 12.78
N PRO A 391 22.57 11.17 12.53
CA PRO A 391 21.99 11.48 11.23
C PRO A 391 23.00 11.49 10.07
N ARG A 392 24.27 11.85 10.32
CA ARG A 392 25.33 11.85 9.30
C ARG A 392 25.75 10.43 8.93
N LYS A 393 25.82 9.52 9.91
CA LYS A 393 26.04 8.09 9.60
C LYS A 393 24.87 7.52 8.80
N GLN A 394 23.63 7.92 9.09
CA GLN A 394 22.47 7.53 8.30
C GLN A 394 22.50 8.09 6.86
N GLU A 395 22.97 9.32 6.66
CA GLU A 395 23.17 9.90 5.32
C GLU A 395 24.18 9.09 4.50
N ILE A 396 25.34 8.76 5.07
CA ILE A 396 26.39 7.96 4.39
C ILE A 396 25.92 6.54 4.06
N VAL A 397 25.09 5.91 4.91
CA VAL A 397 24.45 4.63 4.56
C VAL A 397 23.51 4.81 3.36
N LYS A 398 22.61 5.79 3.37
CA LYS A 398 21.65 6.04 2.27
C LYS A 398 22.32 6.34 0.92
N LEU A 399 23.43 7.07 0.94
CA LEU A 399 24.26 7.30 -0.25
C LEU A 399 24.90 6.01 -0.77
N THR A 400 25.28 5.11 0.14
CA THR A 400 25.87 3.80 -0.20
C THR A 400 24.80 2.80 -0.68
N GLU A 401 23.60 2.84 -0.12
CA GLU A 401 22.41 2.15 -0.65
C GLU A 401 22.15 2.55 -2.09
N GLN A 402 22.04 3.86 -2.35
CA GLN A 402 21.77 4.41 -3.67
C GLN A 402 22.87 4.06 -4.68
N LEU A 403 24.14 4.08 -4.27
CA LEU A 403 25.28 3.71 -5.13
C LEU A 403 25.31 2.21 -5.44
N ILE A 404 25.00 1.34 -4.48
CA ILE A 404 24.94 -0.11 -4.71
C ILE A 404 23.70 -0.48 -5.53
N GLU A 405 22.57 0.20 -5.36
CA GLU A 405 21.40 0.05 -6.23
C GLU A 405 21.68 0.53 -7.66
N SER A 406 22.43 1.63 -7.85
CA SER A 406 22.81 2.09 -9.19
C SER A 406 23.77 1.09 -9.88
N ILE A 407 24.72 0.51 -9.14
CA ILE A 407 25.59 -0.57 -9.63
C ILE A 407 24.77 -1.83 -10.00
N ASN A 408 23.82 -2.25 -9.15
CA ASN A 408 23.00 -3.44 -9.39
C ASN A 408 21.99 -3.26 -10.54
N SER A 409 21.46 -2.05 -10.74
CA SER A 409 20.49 -1.74 -11.80
C SER A 409 21.13 -1.38 -13.15
N GLY A 410 22.41 -0.99 -13.15
CA GLY A 410 23.11 -0.46 -14.33
C GLY A 410 22.85 1.03 -14.58
N ASP A 411 22.33 1.77 -13.58
CA ASP A 411 22.12 3.21 -13.66
C ASP A 411 23.46 3.98 -13.58
N TYR A 412 24.09 4.11 -14.75
CA TYR A 412 25.34 4.86 -14.91
C TYR A 412 25.17 6.37 -14.66
N GLU A 413 23.96 6.92 -14.79
CA GLU A 413 23.71 8.35 -14.56
C GLU A 413 23.69 8.67 -13.05
N THR A 414 23.05 7.83 -12.24
CA THR A 414 23.11 7.94 -10.78
C THR A 414 24.50 7.57 -10.25
N TYR A 415 25.15 6.54 -10.83
CA TYR A 415 26.54 6.20 -10.48
C TYR A 415 27.50 7.37 -10.70
N THR A 416 27.51 7.98 -11.88
CA THR A 416 28.38 9.14 -12.18
C THR A 416 28.00 10.41 -11.42
N LYS A 417 26.75 10.55 -10.95
CA LYS A 417 26.37 11.61 -10.00
C LYS A 417 26.89 11.34 -8.59
N LEU A 418 26.97 10.09 -8.14
CA LEU A 418 27.41 9.72 -6.80
C LEU A 418 28.92 9.54 -6.68
N CYS A 419 29.65 9.27 -7.77
CA CYS A 419 31.10 9.19 -7.78
C CYS A 419 31.76 10.53 -8.10
N ASP A 420 33.05 10.68 -7.77
CA ASP A 420 33.91 11.74 -8.28
C ASP A 420 34.45 11.40 -9.68
N PRO A 421 34.64 12.36 -10.60
CA PRO A 421 35.25 12.11 -11.92
C PRO A 421 36.67 11.51 -11.87
N HIS A 422 37.37 11.65 -10.75
CA HIS A 422 38.69 11.08 -10.48
C HIS A 422 38.64 9.93 -9.45
N LEU A 423 37.49 9.26 -9.31
CA LEU A 423 37.30 8.08 -8.45
C LEU A 423 38.46 7.08 -8.61
N THR A 424 39.15 6.82 -7.51
CA THR A 424 40.18 5.79 -7.45
C THR A 424 39.57 4.44 -7.06
N ALA A 425 40.07 3.35 -7.65
CA ALA A 425 39.49 2.03 -7.53
C ALA A 425 40.57 0.96 -7.27
N PHE A 426 40.27 0.00 -6.40
CA PHE A 426 40.99 -1.25 -6.29
C PHE A 426 39.97 -2.41 -6.29
N GLU A 427 39.97 -3.24 -7.33
CA GLU A 427 39.11 -4.44 -7.41
C GLU A 427 39.83 -5.60 -8.12
N PRO A 428 39.51 -6.87 -7.80
CA PRO A 428 40.21 -8.03 -8.36
C PRO A 428 40.05 -8.17 -9.89
N GLU A 429 38.96 -7.64 -10.44
CA GLU A 429 38.69 -7.60 -11.88
C GLU A 429 39.63 -6.68 -12.68
N ALA A 430 40.45 -5.83 -12.04
CA ALA A 430 41.35 -4.90 -12.73
C ALA A 430 42.45 -5.57 -13.59
N LEU A 431 42.62 -6.90 -13.48
CA LEU A 431 43.55 -7.71 -14.29
C LEU A 431 42.86 -8.78 -15.16
N GLY A 432 41.51 -8.79 -15.27
CA GLY A 432 40.81 -9.81 -16.05
C GLY A 432 39.36 -9.47 -16.38
N ALA A 433 38.97 -9.65 -17.64
CA ALA A 433 37.69 -9.21 -18.20
C ALA A 433 36.46 -9.56 -17.33
N GLY A 434 35.92 -8.54 -16.65
CA GLY A 434 34.78 -8.65 -15.74
C GLY A 434 33.51 -9.13 -16.44
N LYS A 435 33.21 -10.43 -16.33
CA LYS A 435 31.96 -11.02 -16.81
C LYS A 435 30.83 -10.55 -15.89
N SER A 436 30.00 -9.63 -16.38
CA SER A 436 28.81 -9.18 -15.64
C SER A 436 27.84 -10.33 -15.42
N TYR A 437 27.69 -10.75 -14.16
CA TYR A 437 26.63 -11.64 -13.71
C TYR A 437 25.50 -10.79 -13.15
N LYS A 438 24.27 -10.99 -13.64
CA LYS A 438 23.11 -10.23 -13.19
C LYS A 438 22.76 -10.61 -11.75
N SER A 439 23.02 -9.72 -10.79
CA SER A 439 22.72 -9.95 -9.38
C SER A 439 21.20 -10.04 -9.16
N GLN A 440 20.76 -11.14 -8.54
CA GLN A 440 19.36 -11.34 -8.14
C GLN A 440 19.09 -10.78 -6.75
N ASN A 441 20.04 -10.81 -5.82
CA ASN A 441 19.94 -10.04 -4.57
C ASN A 441 21.32 -9.50 -4.20
N THR A 442 21.34 -8.42 -3.42
CA THR A 442 22.53 -7.94 -2.70
C THR A 442 22.20 -7.73 -1.23
N THR A 443 22.92 -8.39 -0.34
CA THR A 443 22.82 -8.14 1.10
C THR A 443 24.10 -7.45 1.58
N ILE A 444 23.94 -6.37 2.33
CA ILE A 444 25.03 -5.64 2.97
C ILE A 444 24.99 -5.95 4.47
N ILE A 445 26.07 -6.55 4.95
CA ILE A 445 26.22 -7.11 6.29
C ILE A 445 27.31 -6.34 7.03
N ASN A 446 27.05 -6.08 8.31
CA ASN A 446 27.92 -5.32 9.23
C ASN A 446 28.50 -4.00 8.66
N PRO A 447 27.69 -3.12 8.02
CA PRO A 447 28.16 -1.80 7.63
C PRO A 447 28.68 -1.02 8.84
N THR A 448 29.86 -0.42 8.69
CA THR A 448 30.53 0.37 9.74
C THR A 448 30.89 1.73 9.17
N VAL A 449 30.32 2.82 9.72
CA VAL A 449 30.57 4.19 9.25
C VAL A 449 31.50 4.93 10.23
N HIS A 450 32.62 5.41 9.69
CA HIS A 450 33.57 6.30 10.34
C HIS A 450 33.43 7.71 9.73
N LEU A 451 33.06 8.70 10.53
CA LEU A 451 33.08 10.11 10.11
C LEU A 451 34.50 10.67 10.33
N LEU A 452 34.99 11.45 9.37
CA LEU A 452 36.38 11.94 9.29
C LEU A 452 36.38 13.46 9.20
N GLY A 453 35.92 14.11 10.28
CA GLY A 453 35.54 15.52 10.26
C GLY A 453 34.12 15.72 9.72
N ASP A 454 33.83 16.91 9.20
CA ASP A 454 32.47 17.27 8.76
C ASP A 454 32.21 17.04 7.26
N ASP A 455 33.27 16.96 6.44
CA ASP A 455 33.20 16.83 4.97
C ASP A 455 33.78 15.51 4.44
N ALA A 456 34.17 14.56 5.29
CA ALA A 456 34.62 13.24 4.85
C ALA A 456 34.06 12.11 5.72
N ALA A 457 33.85 10.95 5.11
CA ALA A 457 33.43 9.73 5.78
C ALA A 457 33.95 8.49 5.06
N CYS A 458 34.13 7.40 5.80
CA CYS A 458 34.45 6.07 5.27
C CYS A 458 33.38 5.08 5.73
N ILE A 459 32.95 4.19 4.84
CA ILE A 459 32.08 3.07 5.15
C ILE A 459 32.70 1.76 4.66
N ALA A 460 32.79 0.77 5.53
CA ALA A 460 33.23 -0.59 5.21
C ALA A 460 32.09 -1.58 5.48
N TYR A 461 31.92 -2.57 4.62
CA TYR A 461 30.84 -3.56 4.73
C TYR A 461 31.14 -4.87 3.98
N ILE A 462 30.48 -5.95 4.39
CA ILE A 462 30.48 -7.21 3.64
C ILE A 462 29.29 -7.20 2.68
N ARG A 463 29.54 -7.40 1.38
CA ARG A 463 28.53 -7.50 0.32
C ARG A 463 28.39 -8.96 -0.11
N LEU A 464 27.22 -9.55 0.10
CA LEU A 464 26.82 -10.82 -0.49
C LEU A 464 26.02 -10.55 -1.76
N MET A 465 26.48 -11.07 -2.90
CA MET A 465 25.75 -11.04 -4.17
C MET A 465 25.24 -12.44 -4.51
N GLN A 466 23.92 -12.60 -4.55
CA GLN A 466 23.27 -13.83 -5.01
C GLN A 466 22.94 -13.70 -6.49
N TYR A 467 23.24 -14.73 -7.28
CA TYR A 467 23.01 -14.77 -8.73
C TYR A 467 22.82 -16.20 -9.22
N ILE A 468 22.27 -16.35 -10.43
CA ILE A 468 22.20 -17.66 -11.11
C ILE A 468 23.39 -17.76 -12.07
N ASP A 469 24.12 -18.88 -12.05
CA ASP A 469 25.20 -19.13 -12.99
C ASP A 469 24.69 -19.63 -14.37
N ARG A 470 25.61 -19.86 -15.31
CA ARG A 470 25.26 -20.26 -16.69
C ARG A 470 24.62 -21.65 -16.79
N ALA A 471 24.71 -22.48 -15.74
CA ALA A 471 24.07 -23.79 -15.67
C ALA A 471 22.68 -23.73 -15.01
N GLY A 472 22.18 -22.54 -14.65
CA GLY A 472 20.92 -22.37 -13.93
C GLY A 472 21.05 -22.58 -12.42
N ILE A 473 22.27 -22.74 -11.89
CA ILE A 473 22.50 -23.06 -10.47
C ILE A 473 22.62 -21.75 -9.65
N PRO A 474 21.89 -21.61 -8.53
CA PRO A 474 22.08 -20.49 -7.61
C PRO A 474 23.49 -20.46 -6.99
N ARG A 475 24.10 -19.29 -6.98
CA ARG A 475 25.41 -19.00 -6.39
C ARG A 475 25.35 -17.77 -5.49
N THR A 476 26.22 -17.74 -4.49
CA THR A 476 26.48 -16.57 -3.65
C THR A 476 27.97 -16.22 -3.75
N ARG A 477 28.29 -14.98 -4.07
CA ARG A 477 29.66 -14.43 -4.00
C ARG A 477 29.73 -13.43 -2.84
N GLN A 478 30.68 -13.64 -1.94
CA GLN A 478 31.04 -12.66 -0.92
C GLN A 478 32.18 -11.76 -1.43
N THR A 479 32.05 -10.47 -1.19
CA THR A 479 33.09 -9.46 -1.41
C THR A 479 33.05 -8.47 -0.25
N GLU A 480 34.20 -8.09 0.30
CA GLU A 480 34.27 -6.98 1.27
C GLU A 480 34.50 -5.69 0.47
N GLU A 481 33.71 -4.65 0.73
CA GLU A 481 33.82 -3.36 0.05
C GLU A 481 34.01 -2.24 1.09
N THR A 482 34.94 -1.34 0.78
CA THR A 482 35.20 -0.09 1.53
C THR A 482 35.05 1.09 0.57
N ARG A 483 34.35 2.14 1.00
CA ARG A 483 34.10 3.36 0.23
C ARG A 483 34.41 4.61 1.04
N VAL A 484 35.16 5.53 0.44
CA VAL A 484 35.41 6.86 1.01
C VAL A 484 34.52 7.87 0.30
N TRP A 485 33.75 8.61 1.09
CA TRP A 485 32.87 9.69 0.69
C TRP A 485 33.49 11.02 1.11
N HIS A 486 33.43 12.02 0.23
CA HIS A 486 33.85 13.39 0.49
C HIS A 486 32.73 14.35 0.06
N ARG A 487 32.50 15.41 0.84
CA ARG A 487 31.50 16.44 0.56
C ARG A 487 32.18 17.64 -0.08
N LYS A 488 31.75 18.00 -1.28
CA LYS A 488 32.25 19.13 -2.04
C LYS A 488 31.06 19.96 -2.51
N ASP A 489 31.12 21.27 -2.33
CA ASP A 489 30.06 22.20 -2.74
C ASP A 489 28.67 21.76 -2.24
N THR A 490 28.60 21.39 -0.96
CA THR A 490 27.46 20.77 -0.23
C THR A 490 27.02 19.36 -0.66
N LYS A 491 27.61 18.77 -1.70
CA LYS A 491 27.23 17.46 -2.25
C LYS A 491 28.24 16.37 -1.88
N TRP A 492 27.76 15.23 -1.38
CA TRP A 492 28.59 14.04 -1.17
C TRP A 492 28.93 13.31 -2.48
N GLN A 493 30.19 12.88 -2.62
CA GLN A 493 30.68 12.04 -3.73
C GLN A 493 31.63 10.95 -3.22
N ASN A 494 31.56 9.75 -3.80
CA ASN A 494 32.48 8.63 -3.55
C ASN A 494 33.78 8.87 -4.34
N ILE A 495 34.88 9.12 -3.62
CA ILE A 495 36.21 9.46 -4.16
C ILE A 495 37.16 8.26 -4.25
N HIS A 496 36.90 7.21 -3.49
CA HIS A 496 37.67 5.97 -3.49
C HIS A 496 36.79 4.76 -3.21
N PHE A 497 37.02 3.64 -3.90
CA PHE A 497 36.53 2.34 -3.45
C PHE A 497 37.60 1.24 -3.52
N HIS A 498 37.49 0.30 -2.59
CA HIS A 498 38.27 -0.93 -2.53
C HIS A 498 37.28 -2.09 -2.42
N ARG A 499 37.41 -3.11 -3.28
CA ARG A 499 36.76 -4.42 -3.17
C ARG A 499 37.80 -5.52 -2.98
N SER A 500 37.62 -6.36 -1.96
CA SER A 500 38.28 -7.67 -1.85
C SER A 500 37.27 -8.80 -2.15
N GLY A 501 37.75 -10.01 -2.39
CA GLY A 501 36.87 -11.17 -2.55
C GLY A 501 37.62 -12.49 -2.68
N ASN A 502 37.13 -13.53 -2.04
CA ASN A 502 37.82 -14.81 -1.93
C ASN A 502 37.55 -15.68 -3.17
N SER A 503 38.56 -16.02 -3.96
CA SER A 503 38.46 -16.76 -5.23
C SER A 503 38.36 -18.29 -5.04
N ALA A 504 37.50 -18.72 -4.12
CA ALA A 504 37.34 -20.13 -3.78
C ALA A 504 36.61 -20.92 -4.89
N GLY A 505 37.28 -21.93 -5.46
CA GLY A 505 36.60 -23.02 -6.17
C GLY A 505 36.58 -23.00 -7.70
N MET A 506 37.60 -22.44 -8.38
CA MET A 506 37.85 -22.79 -9.78
C MET A 506 38.46 -24.20 -9.89
N HIS A 507 37.62 -25.23 -9.90
CA HIS A 507 38.03 -26.54 -10.42
C HIS A 507 38.23 -26.42 -11.94
N PRO A 508 39.38 -26.82 -12.50
CA PRO A 508 39.55 -26.88 -13.95
C PRO A 508 38.70 -28.02 -14.52
N ASP A 509 37.98 -27.74 -15.60
CA ASP A 509 37.19 -28.72 -16.35
C ASP A 509 38.11 -29.69 -17.11
N PRO A 510 38.08 -31.01 -16.85
CA PRO A 510 38.92 -31.97 -17.57
C PRO A 510 38.51 -32.23 -19.02
N SER A 511 37.35 -31.75 -19.49
CA SER A 511 36.74 -32.13 -20.78
C SER A 511 37.14 -31.26 -21.98
N ALA A 512 38.21 -30.48 -21.87
CA ALA A 512 38.72 -29.61 -22.94
C ALA A 512 39.85 -30.26 -23.77
N LYS A 513 39.55 -31.36 -24.48
CA LYS A 513 40.34 -31.91 -25.60
C LYS A 513 39.45 -32.59 -26.64
#